data_AF-A0A7X5WR77-F1
#
_entry.id   AF-A0A7X5WR77-F1
#
_cell.length_a   1.000
_cell.length_b   1.000
_cell.length_c   1.000
_cell.angle_alpha   90.00
_cell.angle_beta   90.00
_cell.angle_gamma   90.00
#
_symmetry.space_group_name_H-M   'P 1'
#
loop_
_entity.id
_entity.type
_entity.pdbx_description
1 polymer ?
#
loop_
_entity_poly.entity_id
_entity_poly.type
_entity_poly.pdbx_seq_one_letter_code
_entity_poly.pdbx_strand_id
1 'polypeptide(L)'
;ENAGPLTATNVEVRDTIPAGTKFLSASATAGSYADATGLWGVGDMVAGAADTLRIRLEVTTGTPGTVTNVAEILPLLLEFDLGGSDNVASASLTIS
;
A
#
# COMPACT_ATOMS: atom_id res chain seq x y z
N GLU A 1 1.21 -6.35 -8.36
CA GLU A 1 1.12 -7.57 -9.19
C GLU A 1 2.16 -8.54 -8.66
N ASN A 2 1.89 -9.84 -8.67
CA ASN A 2 2.94 -10.83 -8.46
C ASN A 2 3.58 -11.16 -9.82
N ALA A 3 4.66 -10.47 -10.16
CA ALA A 3 5.41 -10.68 -11.41
C ALA A 3 6.36 -11.89 -11.35
N GLY A 4 6.50 -12.52 -10.17
CA GLY A 4 7.34 -13.70 -9.97
C GLY A 4 6.70 -14.98 -10.54
N PRO A 5 7.51 -16.03 -10.76
CA PRO A 5 7.02 -17.31 -11.27
C PRO A 5 6.32 -18.17 -10.20
N LEU A 6 6.40 -17.79 -8.91
CA LEU A 6 5.85 -18.53 -7.78
C LEU A 6 4.68 -17.78 -7.15
N THR A 7 3.89 -18.48 -6.33
CA THR A 7 2.85 -17.85 -5.51
C THR A 7 3.49 -17.13 -4.35
N ALA A 8 3.22 -15.83 -4.21
CA ALA A 8 3.57 -15.03 -3.04
C ALA A 8 2.56 -15.36 -1.93
N THR A 9 3.03 -15.73 -0.75
CA THR A 9 2.14 -16.13 0.37
C THR A 9 2.16 -15.10 1.48
N ASN A 10 1.00 -14.87 2.12
CA ASN A 10 0.84 -13.91 3.23
C ASN A 10 1.30 -12.48 2.89
N VAL A 11 1.02 -12.02 1.66
CA VAL A 11 1.39 -10.67 1.21
C VAL A 11 0.75 -9.62 2.11
N GLU A 12 1.59 -8.72 2.63
CA GLU A 12 1.19 -7.55 3.40
C GLU A 12 1.74 -6.28 2.75
N VAL A 13 0.95 -5.21 2.76
CA VAL A 13 1.36 -3.88 2.28
C VAL A 13 1.25 -2.88 3.41
N ARG A 14 2.33 -2.18 3.72
CA ARG A 14 2.34 -1.05 4.65
C ARG A 14 2.02 0.24 3.91
N ASP A 15 0.95 0.90 4.32
CA ASP A 15 0.46 2.17 3.79
C ASP A 15 -0.05 3.03 4.97
N THR A 16 0.85 3.78 5.59
CA THR A 16 0.57 4.55 6.81
C THR A 16 -0.06 5.89 6.47
N ILE A 17 -1.11 6.28 7.21
CA ILE A 17 -1.79 7.57 7.07
C ILE A 17 -0.78 8.71 7.30
N PRO A 18 -0.47 9.53 6.27
CA PRO A 18 0.48 10.63 6.41
C PRO A 18 -0.03 11.70 7.36
N ALA A 19 0.90 12.39 8.03
CA ALA A 19 0.58 13.57 8.83
C ALA A 19 -0.16 14.61 7.97
N GLY A 20 -1.12 15.30 8.59
CA GLY A 20 -1.96 16.27 7.88
C GLY A 20 -3.10 15.62 7.08
N THR A 21 -3.32 14.30 7.20
CA THR A 21 -4.47 13.62 6.61
C THR A 21 -5.29 12.83 7.62
N LYS A 22 -6.52 12.50 7.24
CA LYS A 22 -7.44 11.63 7.99
C LYS A 22 -7.95 10.52 7.08
N PHE A 23 -7.98 9.29 7.59
CA PHE A 23 -8.59 8.17 6.89
C PHE A 23 -10.09 8.34 6.71
N LEU A 24 -10.57 8.10 5.49
CA LEU A 24 -12.00 8.08 5.16
C LEU A 24 -12.50 6.66 4.90
N SER A 25 -11.83 5.96 3.99
CA SER A 25 -12.22 4.60 3.61
C SER A 25 -11.08 3.87 2.90
N ALA A 26 -11.18 2.54 2.89
CA ALA A 26 -10.33 1.65 2.12
C ALA A 26 -11.19 0.62 1.38
N SER A 27 -10.78 0.24 0.18
CA SER A 27 -11.34 -0.90 -0.54
C SER A 27 -10.25 -1.63 -1.31
N ALA A 28 -10.45 -2.93 -1.51
CA ALA A 28 -9.52 -3.76 -2.24
C ALA A 28 -10.23 -4.85 -3.06
N THR A 29 -9.56 -5.36 -4.08
CA THR A 29 -9.99 -6.58 -4.80
C THR A 29 -9.73 -7.85 -3.98
N ALA A 30 -8.71 -7.83 -3.12
CA ALA A 30 -8.41 -8.86 -2.13
C ALA A 30 -7.86 -8.23 -0.85
N GLY A 31 -8.15 -8.85 0.29
CA GLY A 31 -7.66 -8.40 1.58
C GLY A 31 -8.42 -7.23 2.21
N SER A 32 -7.85 -6.68 3.28
CA SER A 32 -8.44 -5.58 4.05
C SER A 32 -7.39 -4.66 4.65
N TYR A 33 -7.77 -3.40 4.87
CA TYR A 33 -6.93 -2.39 5.54
C TYR A 33 -7.24 -2.28 7.04
N ALA A 34 -6.20 -2.24 7.86
CA ALA A 34 -6.27 -1.95 9.28
C ALA A 34 -5.72 -0.54 9.57
N ASP A 35 -6.62 0.44 9.69
CA ASP A 35 -6.32 1.86 9.89
C ASP A 35 -5.43 2.15 11.11
N ALA A 36 -5.61 1.42 12.20
CA ALA A 36 -4.81 1.56 13.41
C ALA A 36 -3.32 1.25 13.21
N THR A 37 -2.97 0.47 12.19
CA THR A 37 -1.59 0.02 11.92
C THR A 37 -1.06 0.49 10.56
N GLY A 38 -1.95 0.90 9.66
CA GLY A 38 -1.60 1.20 8.28
C GLY A 38 -1.23 -0.04 7.46
N LEU A 39 -1.74 -1.22 7.81
CA LEU A 39 -1.43 -2.46 7.11
C LEU A 39 -2.61 -2.94 6.27
N TRP A 40 -2.30 -3.38 5.05
CA TRP A 40 -3.16 -4.20 4.23
C TRP A 40 -2.73 -5.65 4.36
N GLY A 41 -3.63 -6.53 4.78
CA GLY A 41 -3.44 -7.97 4.65
C GLY A 41 -4.05 -8.44 3.33
N VAL A 42 -3.22 -8.71 2.32
CA VAL A 42 -3.66 -9.10 0.97
C VAL A 42 -3.89 -10.61 0.89
N GLY A 43 -3.04 -11.41 1.56
CA GLY A 43 -3.10 -12.87 1.56
C GLY A 43 -2.22 -13.47 0.45
N ASP A 44 -2.62 -14.62 -0.09
CA ASP A 44 -1.83 -15.32 -1.10
C ASP A 44 -2.13 -14.80 -2.51
N MET A 45 -1.09 -14.56 -3.32
CA MET A 45 -1.19 -14.10 -4.70
C MET A 45 -0.49 -15.08 -5.64
N VAL A 46 -1.27 -15.78 -6.47
CA VAL A 46 -0.70 -16.67 -7.49
C VAL A 46 0.13 -15.89 -8.52
N ALA A 47 1.08 -16.57 -9.18
CA ALA A 47 1.92 -15.96 -10.21
C ALA A 47 1.05 -15.27 -11.29
N GLY A 48 1.36 -14.00 -11.59
CA GLY A 48 0.63 -13.16 -12.54
C GLY A 48 -0.68 -12.54 -12.01
N ALA A 49 -1.03 -12.77 -10.74
CA ALA A 49 -2.20 -12.11 -10.14
C ALA A 49 -1.94 -10.62 -9.90
N ALA A 50 -3.00 -9.81 -10.10
CA ALA A 50 -2.98 -8.38 -9.83
C ALA A 50 -4.18 -8.00 -8.96
N ASP A 51 -3.87 -7.51 -7.76
CA ASP A 51 -4.85 -6.91 -6.86
C ASP A 51 -4.69 -5.40 -6.79
N THR A 52 -5.80 -4.69 -6.60
CA THR A 52 -5.81 -3.23 -6.45
C THR A 52 -6.28 -2.84 -5.07
N LEU A 53 -5.43 -2.11 -4.35
CA LEU A 53 -5.72 -1.52 -3.04
C LEU A 53 -6.02 -0.03 -3.23
N ARG A 54 -7.10 0.48 -2.63
CA ARG A 54 -7.49 1.89 -2.70
C ARG A 54 -7.68 2.44 -1.31
N ILE A 55 -6.90 3.44 -0.95
CA ILE A 55 -7.08 4.24 0.26
C ILE A 55 -7.61 5.62 -0.10
N ARG A 56 -8.57 6.13 0.68
CA ARG A 56 -9.05 7.51 0.58
C ARG A 56 -8.73 8.26 1.86
N LEU A 57 -8.03 9.37 1.69
CA LEU A 57 -7.61 10.26 2.75
C LEU A 57 -8.19 11.65 2.51
N GLU A 58 -8.59 12.31 3.60
CA GLU A 58 -8.95 13.72 3.61
C GLU A 58 -7.76 14.53 4.11
N VAL A 59 -7.36 15.57 3.37
CA VAL A 59 -6.37 16.53 3.85
C VAL A 59 -7.00 17.40 4.93
N THR A 60 -6.37 17.45 6.10
CA THR A 60 -6.84 18.27 7.22
C THR A 60 -6.58 19.76 6.96
N THR A 61 -7.50 20.60 7.42
CA THR A 61 -7.42 22.05 7.25
C THR A 61 -6.15 22.62 7.87
N GLY A 62 -5.48 23.52 7.16
CA GLY A 62 -4.23 24.13 7.61
C GLY A 62 -2.98 23.30 7.37
N THR A 63 -3.06 22.17 6.64
CA THR A 63 -1.87 21.42 6.17
C THR A 63 -1.15 22.22 5.09
N PRO A 64 0.07 22.74 5.32
CA PRO A 64 0.84 23.44 4.29
C PRO A 64 1.69 22.46 3.47
N GLY A 65 1.95 22.79 2.22
CA GLY A 65 2.93 22.07 1.39
C GLY A 65 2.41 20.80 0.74
N THR A 66 3.27 19.79 0.62
CA THR A 66 2.98 18.54 -0.09
C THR A 66 2.69 17.41 0.90
N VAL A 67 1.56 16.74 0.70
CA VAL A 67 1.23 15.48 1.35
C VAL A 67 1.65 14.35 0.42
N THR A 68 2.44 13.41 0.92
CA THR A 68 2.84 12.20 0.19
C THR A 68 2.40 10.97 0.95
N ASN A 69 1.64 10.10 0.29
CA ASN A 69 1.30 8.77 0.74
C ASN A 69 2.26 7.76 0.10
N VAL A 70 2.77 6.81 0.88
CA VAL A 70 3.69 5.77 0.40
C VAL A 70 3.17 4.42 0.88
N ALA A 71 2.96 3.52 -0.08
CA ALA A 71 2.64 2.12 0.15
C ALA A 71 3.85 1.25 -0.21
N GLU A 72 4.16 0.26 0.62
CA GLU A 72 5.31 -0.63 0.46
C GLU A 72 4.91 -2.07 0.77
N ILE A 73 5.24 -3.00 -0.12
CA ILE A 73 5.09 -4.43 0.15
C ILE A 73 6.12 -4.81 1.21
N LEU A 74 5.66 -5.38 2.33
CA LEU A 74 6.57 -5.83 3.37
C LEU A 74 7.30 -7.09 2.89
N PRO A 75 8.63 -7.15 2.99
CA PRO A 75 9.37 -8.33 2.59
C PRO A 75 9.01 -9.48 3.53
N LEU A 76 8.38 -10.51 2.99
CA LEU A 76 8.36 -11.82 3.64
C LEU A 76 9.73 -12.46 3.46
N LEU A 77 10.19 -13.20 4.47
CA LEU A 77 11.51 -13.82 4.56
C LEU A 77 11.87 -14.81 3.42
N LEU A 78 11.05 -14.95 2.36
CA LEU A 78 11.18 -16.00 1.35
C LEU A 78 10.87 -15.60 -0.10
N GLU A 79 10.80 -14.32 -0.48
CA GLU A 79 10.74 -13.97 -1.91
C GLU A 79 12.06 -13.38 -2.40
N PHE A 80 12.76 -14.19 -3.20
CA PHE A 80 14.00 -13.87 -3.89
C PHE A 80 13.72 -12.92 -5.06
N ASP A 81 13.14 -11.75 -4.77
CA ASP A 81 12.99 -10.66 -5.71
C ASP A 81 14.24 -9.77 -5.65
N LEU A 82 15.17 -10.00 -6.58
CA LEU A 82 16.36 -9.17 -6.79
C LEU A 82 16.09 -8.00 -7.76
N GLY A 83 14.84 -7.51 -7.84
CA GLY A 83 14.39 -6.43 -8.72
C GLY A 83 13.77 -5.23 -7.99
N GLY A 84 14.26 -4.89 -6.79
CA GLY A 84 13.66 -3.97 -5.81
C GLY A 84 13.30 -2.53 -6.25
N SER A 85 12.28 -2.38 -7.09
CA SER A 85 11.65 -1.08 -7.40
C SER A 85 10.13 -1.13 -7.58
N ASP A 86 9.55 -2.31 -7.78
CA ASP A 86 8.10 -2.53 -7.92
C ASP A 86 7.36 -2.75 -6.58
N ASN A 87 8.10 -2.92 -5.49
CA ASN A 87 7.55 -3.11 -4.15
C ASN A 87 7.13 -1.81 -3.45
N VAL A 88 7.22 -0.65 -4.12
CA VAL A 88 6.84 0.67 -3.57
C VAL A 88 5.94 1.43 -4.54
N ALA A 89 4.85 1.99 -4.02
CA ALA A 89 3.97 2.92 -4.72
C ALA A 89 3.82 4.22 -3.92
N SER A 90 3.69 5.36 -4.59
CA SER A 90 3.45 6.64 -3.92
C SER A 90 2.45 7.51 -4.66
N ALA A 91 1.76 8.35 -3.90
CA ALA A 91 0.84 9.37 -4.40
C ALA A 91 1.09 10.68 -3.65
N SER A 92 1.18 11.80 -4.36
CA SER A 92 1.42 13.12 -3.76
C SER A 92 0.36 14.15 -4.17
N LEU A 93 0.04 15.05 -3.26
CA LEU A 93 -0.83 16.20 -3.48
C LEU A 93 -0.18 17.46 -2.90
N THR A 94 -0.06 18.50 -3.71
CA THR A 94 0.47 19.81 -3.29
C THR A 94 -0.68 20.77 -3.02
N ILE A 95 -0.66 21.41 -1.85
CA ILE A 95 -1.65 22.38 -1.39
C ILE A 95 -1.01 23.78 -1.43
N SER A 96 -1.59 24.69 -2.21
CA SER A 96 -1.14 26.08 -2.39
C SER A 96 -2.09 27.08 -1.76
#